data_AF-A0A8R1DRK3-F1
#
_entry.id   AF-A0A8R1DRK3-F1
#
_cell.length_a   1.000
_cell.length_b   1.000
_cell.length_c   1.000
_cell.angle_alpha   90.00
_cell.angle_beta   90.00
_cell.angle_gamma   90.00
#
_symmetry.space_group_name_H-M   'P 1'
#
loop_
_entity.id
_entity.type
_entity.pdbx_description
1 polymer ?
#
loop_
_entity_poly.entity_id
_entity_poly.type
_entity_poly.pdbx_seq_one_letter_code
_entity_poly.pdbx_strand_id
1 'polypeptide(L)'
;MSILVLIFAGQWFEVVVANLLSWPYETGYWTIKGIDPSKPIKQWWTDDPTKLIHITDWTSNFWFFISGFIKIHYFTSMATVLLIISVERSFACFFITDYERKSRIWIAVLIITLFAKMQVCI
;
A
#
# COMPACT_ATOMS: atom_id res chain seq x y z
N MET A 1 -12.06 16.65 -5.38
CA MET A 1 -12.80 15.79 -4.42
C MET A 1 -13.24 14.44 -5.02
N SER A 2 -14.15 14.37 -6.01
CA SER A 2 -14.71 13.07 -6.48
C SER A 2 -13.69 12.06 -7.02
N ILE A 3 -12.64 12.51 -7.70
CA ILE A 3 -11.65 11.62 -8.32
C ILE A 3 -10.71 10.98 -7.29
N LEU A 4 -10.36 11.70 -6.21
CA LEU A 4 -9.50 11.19 -5.14
C LEU A 4 -10.20 10.10 -4.33
N VAL A 5 -11.51 10.25 -4.13
CA VAL A 5 -12.34 9.24 -3.46
C VAL A 5 -12.42 7.95 -4.29
N LEU A 6 -12.51 8.08 -5.62
CA LEU A 6 -12.48 6.92 -6.52
C LEU A 6 -11.12 6.21 -6.50
N ILE A 7 -10.01 6.95 -6.49
CA ILE A 7 -8.66 6.38 -6.36
C ILE A 7 -8.51 5.68 -5.01
N PHE A 8 -8.95 6.30 -3.92
CA PHE A 8 -8.95 5.70 -2.59
C PHE A 8 -9.75 4.39 -2.52
N ALA A 9 -10.93 4.36 -3.15
CA ALA A 9 -11.75 3.15 -3.27
C ALA A 9 -11.10 2.08 -4.18
N GLY A 10 -10.36 2.51 -5.21
CA GLY A 10 -9.57 1.62 -6.08
C GLY A 10 -8.45 0.91 -5.32
N GLN A 11 -7.73 1.63 -4.46
CA GLN A 11 -6.61 1.10 -3.67
C GLN A 11 -7.03 -0.05 -2.74
N TRP A 12 -8.29 -0.10 -2.34
CA TRP A 12 -8.82 -1.23 -1.56
C TRP A 12 -8.73 -2.56 -2.30
N PHE A 13 -8.88 -2.57 -3.64
CA PHE A 13 -8.75 -3.79 -4.43
C PHE A 13 -7.32 -4.35 -4.41
N GLU A 14 -6.30 -3.49 -4.35
CA GLU A 14 -4.89 -3.92 -4.24
C GLU A 14 -4.64 -4.73 -2.96
N VAL A 15 -5.23 -4.32 -1.84
CA VAL A 15 -5.14 -5.05 -0.57
C VAL A 15 -5.88 -6.37 -0.62
N VAL A 16 -7.07 -6.40 -1.21
CA VAL A 16 -7.84 -7.63 -1.34
C VAL A 16 -7.03 -8.66 -2.14
N VAL A 17 -6.42 -8.25 -3.26
CA VAL A 17 -5.54 -9.10 -4.06
C VAL A 17 -4.31 -9.54 -3.26
N ALA A 18 -3.65 -8.63 -2.55
CA ALA A 18 -2.47 -8.97 -1.77
C ALA A 18 -2.77 -9.95 -0.62
N ASN A 19 -3.91 -9.79 0.04
CA ASN A 19 -4.37 -10.71 1.08
C ASN A 19 -4.78 -12.06 0.51
N LEU A 20 -5.42 -12.10 -0.67
CA LEU A 20 -5.76 -13.35 -1.33
C LEU A 20 -4.50 -14.14 -1.71
N LEU A 21 -3.45 -13.45 -2.15
CA LEU A 21 -2.15 -14.07 -2.48
C LEU A 21 -1.40 -14.54 -1.24
N SER A 22 -1.44 -13.82 -0.11
CA SER A 22 -0.72 -14.21 1.11
C SER A 22 -1.46 -15.24 1.96
N TRP A 23 -2.79 -15.32 1.85
CA TRP A 23 -3.63 -16.22 2.64
C TRP A 23 -3.26 -17.73 2.54
N PRO A 24 -2.98 -18.31 1.37
CA PRO A 24 -2.58 -19.72 1.29
C PRO A 24 -1.24 -20.01 1.99
N TYR A 25 -0.33 -19.03 2.02
CA TYR A 25 0.93 -19.11 2.76
C TYR A 25 0.70 -19.00 4.27
N GLU A 26 -0.18 -18.08 4.71
CA GLU A 26 -0.50 -17.87 6.12
C GLU A 26 -1.25 -19.05 6.76
N THR A 27 -2.07 -19.76 5.97
CA THR A 27 -2.88 -20.90 6.44
C THR A 27 -2.09 -22.22 6.39
N GLY A 28 -0.90 -22.23 5.78
CA GLY A 28 -0.07 -23.43 5.66
C GLY A 28 -0.51 -24.40 4.56
N TYR A 29 -1.43 -24.00 3.66
CA TYR A 29 -1.79 -24.80 2.48
C TYR A 29 -0.63 -24.85 1.47
N TRP A 30 0.08 -23.73 1.30
CA TRP A 30 1.36 -23.69 0.60
C TRP A 30 2.49 -23.47 1.59
N THR A 31 3.26 -24.53 1.81
CA THR A 31 4.44 -24.47 2.67
C THR A 31 5.63 -23.99 1.87
N ILE A 32 6.37 -23.06 2.46
CA ILE A 32 7.68 -22.65 1.94
C ILE A 32 8.59 -23.86 2.07
N LYS A 33 9.24 -24.27 0.97
CA LYS A 33 10.19 -25.40 0.97
C LYS A 33 11.28 -25.13 2.02
N GLY A 34 11.35 -25.98 3.05
CA GLY A 34 12.33 -25.86 4.14
C GLY A 34 11.75 -25.45 5.51
N ILE A 35 10.43 -25.29 5.63
CA ILE A 35 9.75 -24.99 6.90
C ILE A 35 8.85 -26.16 7.31
N ASP A 36 8.81 -26.49 8.61
CA ASP A 36 7.88 -27.48 9.15
C ASP A 36 6.43 -27.12 8.76
N PRO A 37 5.67 -28.02 8.10
CA PRO A 37 4.31 -27.77 7.65
C PRO A 37 3.30 -27.51 8.80
N SER A 38 3.72 -27.78 10.04
CA SER A 38 2.92 -27.66 11.26
C SER A 38 2.91 -26.24 11.86
N LYS A 39 3.84 -25.36 11.47
CA LYS A 39 3.99 -24.03 12.09
C LYS A 39 3.38 -22.94 11.19
N PRO A 40 2.44 -22.12 11.72
CA PRO A 40 1.88 -21.01 10.96
C PRO A 40 2.95 -19.93 10.70
N ILE A 41 2.99 -19.38 9.48
CA ILE A 41 3.95 -18.36 9.04
C ILE A 41 3.65 -16.98 9.67
N LYS A 42 2.56 -16.84 10.44
CA LYS A 42 2.18 -15.60 11.14
C LYS A 42 3.11 -15.31 12.33
N GLN A 43 4.34 -14.91 12.03
CA GLN A 43 5.31 -14.44 13.02
C GLN A 43 5.59 -12.96 12.78
N TRP A 44 5.09 -12.12 13.69
CA TRP A 44 5.28 -10.66 13.62
C TRP A 44 6.66 -10.22 14.13
N TRP A 45 7.19 -10.93 15.13
CA TRP A 45 8.51 -10.72 15.71
C TRP A 45 8.97 -12.00 16.42
N THR A 46 10.27 -12.27 16.47
CA THR A 46 10.84 -13.40 17.21
C THR A 46 12.34 -13.21 17.38
N ASP A 47 12.82 -13.46 18.60
CA ASP A 47 14.24 -13.38 18.95
C ASP A 47 14.96 -14.74 18.77
N ASP A 48 14.20 -15.83 18.64
CA ASP A 48 14.73 -17.18 18.45
C ASP A 48 15.16 -17.44 16.98
N PRO A 49 16.45 -17.68 16.69
CA PRO A 49 16.92 -17.85 15.32
C PRO A 49 16.38 -19.12 14.64
N THR A 50 15.99 -20.12 15.43
CA THR A 50 15.43 -21.39 14.94
C THR A 50 13.96 -21.28 14.51
N LYS A 51 13.28 -20.20 14.90
CA LYS A 51 11.89 -19.91 14.53
C LYS A 51 11.82 -18.87 13.41
N LEU A 52 12.94 -18.28 12.99
CA LEU A 52 12.97 -17.38 11.85
C LEU A 52 12.67 -18.12 10.55
N ILE A 53 11.92 -17.47 9.66
CA ILE A 53 11.55 -18.00 8.35
C ILE A 53 12.81 -18.03 7.48
N HIS A 54 13.40 -19.21 7.29
CA HIS A 54 14.58 -19.37 6.44
C HIS A 54 14.15 -19.59 4.98
N ILE A 55 14.39 -18.59 4.12
CA ILE A 55 14.03 -18.65 2.71
C ILE A 55 15.21 -19.24 1.94
N THR A 56 15.07 -20.49 1.49
CA THR A 56 16.11 -21.22 0.75
C THR A 56 16.13 -20.86 -0.73
N ASP A 57 14.96 -20.68 -1.35
CA ASP A 57 14.80 -20.39 -2.78
C ASP A 57 13.85 -19.20 -3.03
N TRP A 58 14.30 -18.22 -3.81
CA TRP A 58 13.52 -17.04 -4.19
C TRP A 58 12.47 -17.34 -5.27
N THR A 59 12.81 -18.20 -6.22
CA THR A 59 11.97 -18.55 -7.37
C THR A 59 10.74 -19.36 -6.98
N SER A 60 10.82 -20.23 -5.97
CA SER A 60 9.65 -20.99 -5.49
C SER A 60 8.67 -20.14 -4.69
N ASN A 61 9.12 -19.02 -4.13
CA ASN A 61 8.34 -18.17 -3.23
C ASN A 61 7.97 -16.81 -3.86
N PHE A 62 8.03 -16.71 -5.19
CA PHE A 62 7.77 -15.48 -5.93
C PHE A 62 6.42 -14.84 -5.58
N TRP A 63 5.36 -15.64 -5.45
CA TRP A 63 4.01 -15.16 -5.11
C TRP A 63 3.90 -14.60 -3.69
N PHE A 64 4.73 -15.06 -2.76
CA PHE A 64 4.79 -14.50 -1.42
C PHE A 64 5.43 -13.10 -1.46
N PHE A 65 6.54 -12.94 -2.20
CA PHE A 65 7.20 -11.65 -2.35
C PHE A 65 6.36 -10.62 -3.09
N ILE A 66 5.66 -11.00 -4.17
CA ILE A 66 4.77 -10.07 -4.87
C ILE A 66 3.61 -9.63 -3.96
N SER A 67 3.09 -10.51 -3.11
CA SER A 67 2.06 -10.14 -2.13
C SER A 67 2.58 -9.11 -1.12
N GLY A 68 3.82 -9.24 -0.66
CA GLY A 68 4.48 -8.28 0.22
C GLY A 68 4.72 -6.93 -0.47
N PHE A 69 5.16 -6.95 -1.72
CA PHE A 69 5.36 -5.74 -2.52
C PHE A 69 4.04 -4.97 -2.70
N ILE A 70 2.95 -5.66 -3.05
CA ILE A 70 1.64 -5.02 -3.21
C ILE A 70 1.16 -4.41 -1.87
N LYS A 71 1.41 -5.07 -0.72
CA LYS A 71 1.07 -4.50 0.60
C LYS A 71 1.84 -3.21 0.90
N ILE A 72 3.13 -3.17 0.56
CA ILE A 72 3.97 -1.97 0.75
C ILE A 72 3.53 -0.84 -0.18
N HIS A 73 3.25 -1.15 -1.45
CA HIS A 73 2.72 -0.19 -2.41
C HIS A 73 1.41 0.42 -1.92
N TYR A 74 0.47 -0.42 -1.48
CA TYR A 74 -0.80 0.04 -0.91
C TYR A 74 -0.61 0.97 0.29
N PHE A 75 0.22 0.57 1.27
CA PHE A 75 0.42 1.37 2.48
C PHE A 75 0.98 2.76 2.15
N THR A 76 1.96 2.81 1.26
CA THR A 76 2.59 4.06 0.81
C THR A 76 1.61 4.94 0.03
N SER A 77 0.81 4.33 -0.86
CA SER A 77 -0.19 5.05 -1.64
C SER A 77 -1.31 5.62 -0.74
N MET A 78 -1.79 4.82 0.22
CA MET A 78 -2.82 5.22 1.18
C MET A 78 -2.37 6.40 2.05
N ALA A 79 -1.15 6.33 2.60
CA ALA A 79 -0.58 7.43 3.38
C ALA A 79 -0.48 8.72 2.56
N THR A 80 -0.10 8.61 1.29
CA THR A 80 0.02 9.73 0.37
C THR A 80 -1.33 10.39 0.06
N VAL A 81 -2.37 9.61 -0.25
CA VAL A 81 -3.72 10.14 -0.54
C VAL A 81 -4.25 10.93 0.66
N LEU A 82 -4.09 10.41 1.87
CA LEU A 82 -4.49 11.10 3.09
C LEU A 82 -3.74 12.42 3.30
N LEU A 83 -2.43 12.43 3.04
CA LEU A 83 -1.62 13.64 3.12
C LEU A 83 -2.10 14.70 2.11
N ILE A 84 -2.35 14.27 0.88
CA ILE A 84 -2.85 15.13 -0.20
C ILE A 84 -4.20 15.75 0.16
N ILE A 85 -5.16 14.94 0.64
CA ILE A 85 -6.47 15.45 1.06
C ILE A 85 -6.31 16.48 2.18
N SER A 86 -5.43 16.20 3.14
CA SER A 86 -5.16 17.12 4.26
C SER A 86 -4.57 18.44 3.78
N VAL A 87 -3.64 18.40 2.82
CA VAL A 87 -3.01 19.57 2.21
C VAL A 87 -4.03 20.37 1.39
N GLU A 88 -4.83 19.72 0.55
CA GLU A 88 -5.88 20.38 -0.23
C GLU A 88 -6.88 21.10 0.68
N ARG A 89 -7.32 20.43 1.76
CA ARG A 89 -8.26 21.03 2.74
C ARG A 89 -7.63 22.19 3.51
N SER A 90 -6.36 22.08 3.88
CA SER A 90 -5.63 23.17 4.55
C SER A 90 -5.51 24.40 3.65
N PHE A 91 -5.17 24.22 2.37
CA PHE A 91 -5.13 25.30 1.40
C PHE A 91 -6.50 25.91 1.13
N ALA A 92 -7.57 25.10 1.04
CA ALA A 92 -8.93 25.60 0.86
C ALA A 92 -9.37 26.50 2.04
N CYS A 93 -9.07 26.09 3.29
CA CYS A 93 -9.36 26.90 4.47
C CYS A 93 -8.51 28.17 4.52
N PHE A 94 -7.22 28.08 4.18
CA PHE A 94 -6.33 29.25 4.17
C PHE A 94 -6.73 30.28 3.11
N PHE A 95 -7.16 29.82 1.93
CA PHE A 95 -7.51 30.69 0.79
C PHE A 95 -9.01 30.98 0.66
N ILE A 96 -9.80 30.79 1.72
CA ILE A 96 -11.27 30.95 1.64
C ILE A 96 -11.69 32.35 1.15
N THR A 97 -11.01 33.40 1.60
CA THR A 97 -11.28 34.80 1.21
C THR A 97 -10.91 35.11 -0.24
N ASP A 98 -9.88 34.44 -0.78
CA ASP A 98 -9.43 34.62 -2.17
C ASP A 98 -10.17 33.69 -3.16
N TYR A 99 -10.89 32.69 -2.64
CA TYR A 99 -11.58 31.66 -3.43
C TYR A 99 -12.70 32.23 -4.30
N GLU A 100 -13.42 33.24 -3.78
CA GLU A 100 -14.51 33.91 -4.48
C GLU A 100 -14.03 34.76 -5.66
N ARG A 101 -12.74 35.12 -5.70
CA ARG A 101 -12.20 36.08 -6.66
C ARG A 101 -11.49 35.43 -7.84
N LYS A 102 -10.96 34.21 -7.72
CA LYS A 102 -10.23 33.53 -8.82
C LYS A 102 -10.21 32.01 -8.69
N SER A 103 -10.56 31.31 -9.79
CA SER A 103 -10.39 29.86 -9.93
C SER A 103 -8.90 29.47 -9.96
N ARG A 104 -8.49 28.53 -9.10
CA ARG A 104 -7.10 28.05 -8.98
C ARG A 104 -6.97 26.55 -9.25
N ILE A 105 -7.13 26.16 -10.51
CA ILE A 105 -6.95 24.78 -11.00
C ILE A 105 -5.50 24.28 -10.87
N TRP A 106 -4.51 25.17 -10.89
CA TRP A 106 -3.08 24.81 -10.79
C TRP A 106 -2.70 24.06 -9.51
N ILE A 107 -3.36 24.34 -8.38
CA ILE A 107 -3.12 23.62 -7.11
C ILE A 107 -3.54 22.16 -7.26
N ALA A 108 -4.70 21.91 -7.86
CA ALA A 108 -5.17 20.55 -8.13
C ALA A 108 -4.26 19.81 -9.12
N VAL A 109 -3.77 20.48 -10.17
CA VAL A 109 -2.85 19.89 -11.15
C VAL A 109 -1.51 19.51 -10.51
N LEU A 110 -0.95 20.37 -9.66
CA LEU A 110 0.32 20.11 -8.96
C LEU A 110 0.19 18.91 -8.01
N ILE A 111 -0.92 18.83 -7.28
CA ILE A 111 -1.25 17.71 -6.39
C ILE A 111 -1.37 16.39 -7.15
N ILE A 112 -2.09 16.37 -8.28
CA ILE A 112 -2.25 15.16 -9.11
C ILE A 112 -0.90 14.72 -9.70
N THR A 113 -0.05 15.68 -10.09
CA THR A 113 1.26 15.37 -10.66
C THR A 113 2.20 14.76 -9.62
N LEU A 114 2.19 15.26 -8.39
CA LEU A 114 2.95 14.69 -7.27
C LEU A 114 2.48 13.27 -6.92
N PHE A 115 1.17 13.06 -6.92
CA PHE A 115 0.59 11.74 -6.68
C PHE A 115 1.03 10.73 -7.75
N ALA A 116 0.89 11.08 -9.03
CA ALA A 116 1.26 10.23 -10.15
C ALA A 116 2.76 9.91 -10.16
N LYS A 117 3.63 10.89 -9.85
CA LYS A 117 5.07 10.67 -9.77
C LYS A 117 5.47 9.72 -8.65
N MET A 118 4.83 9.82 -7.49
CA MET A 118 5.14 8.97 -6.35
C MET A 118 4.67 7.53 -6.56
N GLN A 119 3.53 7.32 -7.23
CA GLN A 119 3.02 5.98 -7.54
C GLN A 119 3.84 5.26 -8.64
N VAL A 120 4.50 5.99 -9.53
CA VAL A 120 5.40 5.41 -10.57
C VAL A 120 6.80 5.10 -10.04
N CYS A 121 7.22 5.75 -8.95
CA CYS A 121 8.55 5.56 -8.37
C CYS A 121 8.65 4.38 -7.39
N ILE A 122 7.52 3.72 -7.09
CA ILE A 122 7.41 2.54 -6.23
C ILE A 122 7.35 1.30 -7.10
#